data_AF-A0A8J6WZE4-F1
#
_entry.id   AF-A0A8J6WZE4-F1
#
_cell.length_a   1.000
_cell.length_b   1.000
_cell.length_c   1.000
_cell.angle_alpha   90.00
_cell.angle_beta   90.00
_cell.angle_gamma   90.00
#
_symmetry.space_group_name_H-M   'P 1'
#
loop_
_entity.id
_entity.type
_entity.pdbx_description
1 polymer ?
#
loop_
_entity_poly.entity_id
_entity_poly.type
_entity_poly.pdbx_seq_one_letter_code
_entity_poly.pdbx_strand_id
1 'polypeptide(L)'
;MRQFQLPYIVAIRSNHGVLMPKGQRVRYNRRHAYDQPLAERPTQRRYIREIIFGQRRPIRYYQITKGSTDHPDRADSWFIMTNLAGDVLLSVGRQYTLRT
;
A
#
# COMPACT_ATOMS: atom_id res chain seq x y z
N MET A 1 26.70 -0.24 -14.09
CA MET A 1 26.11 -0.56 -12.77
C MET A 1 25.04 -1.64 -12.95
N ARG A 2 25.25 -2.86 -12.44
CA ARG A 2 24.19 -3.88 -12.38
C ARG A 2 23.27 -3.54 -11.20
N GLN A 3 22.15 -2.89 -11.49
CA GLN A 3 21.05 -2.81 -10.52
C GLN A 3 20.41 -4.20 -10.46
N PHE A 4 20.61 -4.91 -9.36
CA PHE A 4 19.87 -6.15 -9.12
C PHE A 4 18.38 -5.77 -9.01
N GLN A 5 17.56 -6.24 -9.95
CA GLN A 5 16.10 -6.04 -9.96
C GLN A 5 15.43 -6.94 -8.91
N LEU A 6 15.89 -6.86 -7.66
CA LEU A 6 15.40 -7.71 -6.59
C LEU A 6 13.97 -7.30 -6.23
N PRO A 7 13.06 -8.27 -6.04
CA PRO A 7 11.75 -8.02 -5.48
C PRO A 7 11.86 -7.37 -4.09
N TYR A 8 11.06 -6.32 -3.84
CA TYR A 8 11.06 -5.61 -2.56
C TYR A 8 9.66 -5.19 -2.12
N ILE A 9 9.52 -4.98 -0.81
CA ILE A 9 8.40 -4.29 -0.17
C ILE A 9 8.97 -3.29 0.83
N VAL A 10 8.58 -2.02 0.71
CA VAL A 10 9.09 -0.94 1.56
C VAL A 10 7.95 -0.14 2.18
N ALA A 11 8.02 0.08 3.49
CA ALA A 11 7.18 1.00 4.23
C ALA A 11 7.61 2.45 3.98
N ILE A 12 6.74 3.30 3.44
CA ILE A 12 7.01 4.73 3.30
C ILE A 12 6.15 5.53 4.28
N ARG A 13 6.73 6.58 4.88
CA ARG A 13 6.10 7.39 5.95
C ARG A 13 4.93 8.21 5.41
N SER A 14 4.99 8.57 4.13
CA SER A 14 3.98 9.37 3.46
C SER A 14 4.18 9.31 1.95
N ASN A 15 3.08 9.39 1.23
CA ASN A 15 3.05 9.82 -0.16
C ASN A 15 2.99 11.35 -0.10
N HIS A 16 4.14 12.03 -0.08
CA HIS A 16 4.16 13.48 -0.30
C HIS A 16 4.13 13.78 -1.81
N GLY A 17 3.61 14.97 -2.14
CA GLY A 17 3.16 15.38 -3.47
C GLY A 17 3.94 14.80 -4.64
N VAL A 18 3.29 13.91 -5.39
CA VAL A 18 3.81 13.40 -6.66
C VAL A 18 3.56 14.44 -7.74
N LEU A 19 4.62 14.95 -8.38
CA LEU A 19 4.49 15.78 -9.56
C LEU A 19 3.86 14.96 -10.69
N MET A 20 2.66 15.35 -11.12
CA MET A 20 1.91 14.65 -12.15
C MET A 20 1.90 15.45 -13.45
N PRO A 21 2.13 14.79 -14.61
CA PRO A 21 1.95 15.44 -15.91
C PRO A 21 0.51 15.93 -16.09
N LYS A 22 0.34 17.01 -16.85
CA LYS A 22 -0.98 17.60 -17.13
C LYS A 22 -1.94 16.55 -17.69
N GLY A 23 -3.15 16.47 -17.13
CA GLY A 23 -4.19 15.51 -17.52
C GLY A 23 -4.13 14.15 -16.81
N GLN A 24 -3.06 13.86 -16.07
CA GLN A 24 -3.01 12.68 -15.20
C GLN A 24 -3.62 12.99 -13.83
N ARG A 25 -4.18 11.96 -13.18
CA ARG A 25 -4.77 12.05 -11.85
C ARG A 25 -4.39 10.86 -11.00
N VAL A 26 -4.42 11.04 -9.69
CA VAL A 26 -4.28 9.95 -8.72
C VAL A 26 -5.60 9.19 -8.67
N ARG A 27 -5.52 7.86 -8.78
CA ARG A 27 -6.68 6.97 -8.67
C ARG A 27 -6.43 5.97 -7.56
N TYR A 28 -7.51 5.55 -6.92
CA TYR A 28 -7.50 4.51 -5.89
C TYR A 28 -8.40 3.38 -6.36
N ASN A 29 -7.93 2.15 -6.24
CA ASN A 29 -8.81 1.00 -6.49
C ASN A 29 -9.73 0.76 -5.27
N ARG A 30 -10.58 -0.26 -5.38
CA ARG A 30 -11.45 -0.69 -4.29
C ARG A 30 -10.61 -1.14 -3.10
N ARG A 31 -11.12 -0.86 -1.90
CA ARG A 31 -10.53 -1.39 -0.68
C ARG A 31 -10.84 -2.87 -0.57
N HIS A 32 -9.83 -3.63 -0.16
CA HIS A 32 -9.98 -5.03 0.19
C HIS A 32 -9.67 -5.17 1.67
N ALA A 33 -10.58 -5.79 2.39
CA ALA A 33 -10.40 -6.07 3.80
C ALA A 33 -9.58 -7.36 3.96
N TYR A 34 -8.68 -7.38 4.94
CA TYR A 34 -7.90 -8.56 5.28
C TYR A 34 -7.59 -8.58 6.77
N ASP A 35 -7.35 -9.77 7.27
CA ASP A 35 -6.98 -9.99 8.67
C ASP A 35 -5.46 -10.03 8.76
N GLN A 36 -4.89 -9.06 9.48
CA GLN A 36 -3.46 -8.97 9.67
C GLN A 36 -3.06 -9.74 10.93
N PRO A 37 -2.29 -10.83 10.82
CA PRO A 37 -1.72 -11.49 11.99
C PRO A 37 -0.70 -10.55 12.64
N LEU A 38 -0.70 -10.39 13.96
CA LEU A 38 0.28 -9.59 14.68
C LEU A 38 0.97 -10.52 15.69
N ALA A 39 2.29 -10.44 15.81
CA ALA A 39 3.06 -11.41 16.61
C ALA A 39 2.64 -11.46 18.08
N GLU A 40 2.34 -10.30 18.68
CA GLU A 40 2.05 -10.16 20.12
C GLU A 40 0.65 -9.59 20.40
N ARG A 41 -0.21 -9.49 19.37
CA ARG A 41 -1.54 -8.86 19.49
C ARG A 41 -2.60 -9.66 18.75
N PRO A 42 -3.88 -9.54 19.15
CA PRO A 42 -4.97 -10.10 18.39
C PRO A 42 -4.91 -9.62 16.93
N THR A 43 -5.25 -10.53 16.03
CA THR A 43 -5.42 -10.25 14.60
C THR A 43 -6.31 -9.03 14.41
N GLN A 44 -5.85 -8.08 13.60
CA GLN A 44 -6.60 -6.85 13.33
C GLN A 44 -7.14 -6.84 11.91
N ARG A 45 -8.41 -6.44 11.76
CA ARG A 45 -9.01 -6.16 10.46
C ARG A 45 -8.40 -4.88 9.89
N ARG A 46 -7.82 -4.96 8.70
CA ARG A 46 -7.27 -3.82 7.95
C ARG A 46 -7.82 -3.77 6.54
N TYR A 47 -7.66 -2.62 5.91
CA TYR A 47 -8.07 -2.41 4.53
C TYR A 47 -6.87 -2.01 3.70
N ILE A 48 -6.70 -2.62 2.54
CA ILE A 48 -5.64 -2.29 1.57
C ILE A 48 -6.24 -1.87 0.23
N ARG A 49 -5.60 -0.89 -0.41
CA ARG A 49 -5.91 -0.45 -1.79
C ARG A 49 -4.64 0.00 -2.51
N GLU A 50 -4.61 -0.16 -3.83
CA GLU A 50 -3.56 0.37 -4.70
C GLU A 50 -3.82 1.86 -4.98
N ILE A 51 -2.75 2.66 -4.95
CA ILE A 51 -2.71 4.05 -5.39
C ILE A 51 -2.03 4.07 -6.76
N ILE A 52 -2.74 4.58 -7.77
CA ILE A 52 -2.29 4.65 -9.16
C ILE A 52 -2.05 6.11 -9.50
N PHE A 53 -0.78 6.49 -9.66
CA PHE A 53 -0.36 7.83 -10.10
C PHE A 53 -0.38 7.91 -11.62
N GLY A 54 -1.48 8.41 -12.19
CA GLY A 54 -1.69 8.45 -13.63
C GLY A 54 -1.94 7.06 -14.21
N GLN A 55 -0.90 6.45 -14.77
CA GLN A 55 -0.95 5.08 -15.33
C GLN A 55 -0.30 4.08 -14.37
N ARG A 56 -0.75 2.82 -14.42
CA ARG A 56 -0.18 1.74 -13.60
C ARG A 56 1.24 1.43 -14.05
N ARG A 57 2.18 1.30 -13.11
CA ARG A 57 3.61 1.07 -13.38
C ARG A 57 4.10 -0.21 -12.70
N PRO A 58 5.29 -0.72 -13.05
CA PRO A 58 5.90 -1.86 -12.37
C PRO A 58 6.13 -1.60 -10.88
N ILE A 59 6.51 -0.38 -10.52
CA ILE A 59 6.53 0.07 -9.13
C ILE A 59 5.12 0.50 -8.75
N ARG A 60 4.57 -0.19 -7.75
CA ARG A 60 3.20 -0.04 -7.26
C ARG A 60 3.21 0.53 -5.85
N TYR A 61 2.14 1.27 -5.56
CA TYR A 61 1.94 1.91 -4.28
C TYR A 61 0.66 1.42 -3.66
N TYR A 62 0.69 1.12 -2.37
CA TYR A 62 -0.48 0.67 -1.62
C TYR A 62 -0.69 1.55 -0.41
N GLN A 63 -1.96 1.74 -0.06
CA GLN A 63 -2.38 2.31 1.21
C GLN A 63 -2.99 1.20 2.05
N ILE A 64 -2.52 1.05 3.29
CA ILE A 64 -3.15 0.21 4.30
C ILE A 64 -3.76 1.14 5.34
N THR A 65 -5.01 0.91 5.71
CA THR A 65 -5.73 1.71 6.70
C THR A 65 -6.23 0.82 7.84
N LYS A 66 -6.06 1.28 9.09
CA LYS A 66 -6.60 0.64 10.30
C LYS A 66 -8.01 1.15 10.60
N GLY A 67 -8.92 0.28 11.02
CA GLY A 67 -10.24 0.67 11.52
C GLY A 67 -11.31 0.89 10.44
N SER A 68 -12.36 1.65 10.77
CA SER A 68 -13.56 1.81 9.92
C SER A 68 -13.27 2.57 8.63
N THR A 69 -13.87 2.09 7.54
CA THR A 69 -13.80 2.70 6.20
C THR A 69 -14.66 3.95 6.04
N ASP A 70 -15.47 4.31 7.03
CA ASP A 70 -16.46 5.39 6.95
C ASP A 70 -15.80 6.78 6.93
N HIS A 71 -14.64 6.93 7.59
CA HIS A 71 -13.87 8.18 7.63
C HIS A 71 -12.39 7.93 7.34
N PRO A 72 -12.04 7.61 6.09
CA PRO A 72 -10.70 7.17 5.72
C PRO A 72 -9.62 8.24 5.88
N ASP A 73 -10.01 9.51 5.85
CA ASP A 73 -9.08 10.64 6.02
C ASP A 73 -8.65 10.84 7.47
N ARG A 74 -9.41 10.26 8.42
CA ARG A 74 -9.11 10.28 9.86
C ARG A 74 -8.48 8.98 10.35
N ALA A 75 -8.36 7.99 9.47
CA ALA A 75 -7.92 6.66 9.82
C ALA A 75 -6.40 6.52 9.63
N ASP A 76 -5.73 5.96 10.64
CA ASP A 76 -4.30 5.68 10.60
C ASP A 76 -3.97 4.87 9.35
N SER A 77 -3.15 5.47 8.48
CA SER A 77 -2.81 4.91 7.18
C SER A 77 -1.31 4.81 7.00
N TRP A 78 -0.87 3.69 6.46
CA TRP A 78 0.50 3.45 6.03
C TRP A 78 0.55 3.31 4.52
N PHE A 79 1.70 3.66 3.97
CA PHE A 79 1.94 3.58 2.55
C PHE A 79 3.06 2.57 2.29
N ILE A 80 2.91 1.80 1.21
CA ILE A 80 3.87 0.80 0.80
C ILE A 80 4.25 1.04 -0.65
N MET A 81 5.53 0.85 -0.95
CA MET A 81 6.08 0.79 -2.30
C MET A 81 6.62 -0.63 -2.57
N THR A 82 6.34 -1.18 -3.74
CA THR A 82 6.84 -2.50 -4.15
C THR A 82 7.02 -2.60 -5.67
N ASN A 83 7.95 -3.43 -6.12
CA ASN A 83 8.10 -3.83 -7.53
C ASN A 83 7.60 -5.26 -7.81
N LEU A 84 6.83 -5.87 -6.88
CA LEU A 84 6.30 -7.21 -7.07
C LEU A 84 5.29 -7.26 -8.24
N ALA A 85 5.47 -8.25 -9.12
CA ALA A 85 4.59 -8.52 -10.26
C ALA A 85 3.45 -9.49 -9.88
N GLY A 86 2.37 -9.50 -10.69
CA GLY A 86 1.21 -10.37 -10.47
C GLY A 86 0.16 -9.77 -9.51
N ASP A 87 -0.70 -10.63 -8.97
CA ASP A 87 -1.65 -10.26 -7.91
C ASP A 87 -0.99 -10.39 -6.54
N VAL A 88 -0.57 -9.25 -6.00
CA VAL A 88 0.30 -9.16 -4.82
C VAL A 88 -0.36 -8.41 -3.67
N LEU A 89 -1.61 -7.99 -3.85
CA LEU A 89 -2.28 -7.07 -2.93
C LEU A 89 -2.38 -7.65 -1.51
N LEU A 90 -2.85 -8.88 -1.36
CA LEU A 90 -2.90 -9.52 -0.03
C LEU A 90 -1.51 -9.90 0.50
N SER A 91 -0.59 -10.28 -0.38
CA SER A 91 0.81 -10.57 -0.01
C SER A 91 1.49 -9.35 0.59
N VAL A 92 1.28 -8.17 -0.01
CA VAL A 92 1.75 -6.88 0.49
C VAL A 92 1.14 -6.58 1.87
N GLY A 93 -0.17 -6.78 2.04
CA GLY A 93 -0.84 -6.56 3.32
C GLY A 93 -0.33 -7.47 4.44
N ARG A 94 -0.06 -8.75 4.12
CA ARG A 94 0.43 -9.75 5.07
C ARG A 94 1.89 -9.54 5.47
N GLN A 95 2.76 -9.16 4.54
CA GLN A 95 4.18 -8.92 4.81
C GLN A 95 4.43 -7.60 5.57
N TYR A 96 3.44 -6.71 5.62
CA TYR A 96 3.50 -5.44 6.35
C TYR A 96 3.22 -5.58 7.87
N THR A 97 3.86 -6.51 8.54
CA THR A 97 3.56 -6.86 9.95
C THR A 97 4.43 -6.16 10.99
N LEU A 98 5.34 -5.28 10.56
CA LEU A 98 6.55 -4.92 11.33
C LEU A 98 6.59 -3.48 11.85
N ARG A 99 5.47 -2.77 11.89
CA ARG A 99 5.38 -1.49 12.63
C ARG A 99 4.32 -1.60 13.72
N THR A 100 4.84 -2.02 14.87
CA THR A 100 4.41 -1.91 16.28
C THR A 100 3.12 -1.14 16.60
#